data_AF-A0A0G1ZFW4-F1
#
_entry.id   AF-A0A0G1ZFW4-F1
#
_cell.length_a   1.000
_cell.length_b   1.000
_cell.length_c   1.000
_cell.angle_alpha   90.00
_cell.angle_beta   90.00
_cell.angle_gamma   90.00
#
_symmetry.space_group_name_H-M   'P 1'
#
loop_
_entity.id
_entity.type
_entity.pdbx_description
1 polymer ?
#
loop_
_entity_poly.entity_id
_entity_poly.type
_entity_poly.pdbx_seq_one_letter_code
_entity_poly.pdbx_strand_id
1 'polypeptide(L)'
;MAKEGRIHLNKYAPPPPELPIYQQMDPREVSFIGRTNYEAPLESKKFVFGIKRKDRRRHVYTLGKSGVGKSKLLELLVRQDIMYG
;
A
#
# COMPACT_ATOMS: atom_id res chain seq x y z
N MET A 1 41.04 2.94 1.97
CA MET A 1 40.75 1.58 1.48
C MET A 1 39.23 1.42 1.46
N ALA A 2 38.60 1.59 0.29
CA ALA A 2 37.14 1.57 0.15
C ALA A 2 36.64 0.15 0.39
N LYS A 3 35.73 -0.03 1.36
CA LYS A 3 35.11 -1.33 1.62
C LYS A 3 34.35 -1.79 0.38
N GLU A 4 34.68 -3.00 -0.06
CA GLU A 4 34.06 -3.72 -1.17
C GLU A 4 32.52 -3.61 -1.14
N GLY A 5 31.95 -3.37 -2.33
CA GLY A 5 30.53 -3.20 -2.54
C GLY A 5 29.74 -4.41 -2.06
N ARG A 6 29.08 -4.27 -0.90
CA ARG A 6 27.99 -5.16 -0.52
C ARG A 6 26.90 -5.03 -1.56
N ILE A 7 26.72 -6.06 -2.38
CA ILE A 7 25.57 -6.22 -3.26
C ILE A 7 24.32 -6.16 -2.37
N HIS A 8 23.61 -5.03 -2.41
CA HIS A 8 22.33 -4.89 -1.71
C HIS A 8 21.27 -5.67 -2.51
N LEU A 9 21.12 -6.95 -2.16
CA LEU A 9 20.03 -7.77 -2.66
C LEU A 9 18.71 -7.25 -2.08
N ASN A 10 17.96 -6.52 -2.90
CA ASN A 10 16.64 -6.03 -2.51
C ASN A 10 15.61 -7.15 -2.69
N LYS A 11 14.91 -7.49 -1.61
CA LYS A 11 13.85 -8.51 -1.63
C LYS A 11 12.58 -8.03 -2.34
N TYR A 12 12.37 -6.71 -2.42
CA TYR A 12 11.13 -6.11 -2.90
C TYR A 12 11.32 -5.45 -4.26
N ALA A 13 10.29 -5.52 -5.09
CA ALA A 13 10.20 -4.77 -6.35
C ALA A 13 9.65 -3.36 -6.08
N PRO A 14 9.96 -2.37 -6.94
CA PRO A 14 9.35 -1.05 -6.85
C PRO A 14 7.83 -1.15 -7.04
N PRO A 15 7.05 -0.22 -6.45
CA PRO A 15 5.61 -0.20 -6.64
C PRO A 15 5.24 0.06 -8.12
N PRO A 16 4.09 -0.45 -8.59
CA PRO A 16 3.60 -0.17 -9.93
C PRO A 16 3.42 1.34 -10.18
N PRO A 17 3.64 1.84 -11.41
CA PRO A 17 3.49 3.25 -11.73
C PRO A 17 2.05 3.79 -11.55
N GLU A 18 1.04 2.95 -11.80
CA GLU A 18 -0.38 3.33 -11.75
C GLU A 18 -1.03 3.08 -10.37
N LEU A 19 -0.22 2.94 -9.32
CA LEU A 19 -0.72 2.70 -7.97
C LEU A 19 -1.54 3.92 -7.50
N PRO A 20 -2.77 3.73 -6.94
CA PRO A 20 -3.55 4.83 -6.40
C PRO A 20 -2.86 5.45 -5.16
N ILE A 21 -2.19 6.58 -5.36
CA ILE A 21 -1.38 7.26 -4.34
C ILE A 21 -2.16 8.42 -3.72
N TYR A 22 -2.01 8.58 -2.40
CA TYR A 22 -2.58 9.69 -1.64
C TYR A 22 -2.09 11.05 -2.20
N GLN A 23 -2.97 12.06 -2.23
CA GLN A 23 -2.76 13.38 -2.86
C GLN A 23 -2.74 13.42 -4.39
N GLN A 24 -2.69 12.28 -5.08
CA GLN A 24 -2.74 12.21 -6.55
C GLN A 24 -4.12 11.78 -7.10
N MET A 25 -5.02 11.38 -6.20
CA MET A 25 -6.36 10.90 -6.53
C MET A 25 -7.40 11.52 -5.61
N ASP A 26 -8.65 11.60 -6.10
CA ASP A 26 -9.79 11.99 -5.27
C ASP A 26 -10.02 10.94 -4.17
N PRO A 27 -9.99 11.33 -2.87
CA PRO A 27 -10.29 10.44 -1.75
C PRO A 27 -11.68 9.78 -1.80
N ARG A 28 -12.62 10.34 -2.58
CA ARG A 28 -13.94 9.74 -2.82
C ARG A 28 -13.91 8.56 -3.78
N GLU A 29 -12.83 8.40 -4.55
CA GLU A 29 -12.67 7.32 -5.52
C GLU A 29 -11.78 6.17 -5.02
N VAL A 30 -10.99 6.40 -3.96
CA VAL A 30 -9.98 5.47 -3.47
C VAL A 30 -10.09 5.26 -1.96
N SER A 31 -10.00 4.02 -1.50
CA SER A 31 -9.84 3.70 -0.08
C SER A 31 -8.36 3.48 0.22
N PHE A 32 -7.72 4.43 0.91
CA PHE A 32 -6.31 4.31 1.33
C PHE A 32 -6.17 3.36 2.52
N ILE A 33 -5.31 2.35 2.39
CA ILE A 33 -5.24 1.22 3.34
C ILE A 33 -3.82 0.84 3.78
N GLY A 34 -2.78 1.37 3.14
CA GLY A 34 -1.43 0.93 3.41
C GLY A 34 -0.35 1.88 2.92
N ARG A 35 0.89 1.49 3.20
CA ARG A 35 2.09 2.18 2.73
C ARG A 35 3.02 1.20 2.04
N THR A 36 3.57 1.59 0.89
CA THR A 36 4.58 0.79 0.21
C THR A 36 5.88 0.75 1.03
N ASN A 37 6.64 -0.33 0.91
CA ASN A 37 7.84 -0.59 1.71
C ASN A 37 9.09 -0.84 0.85
N TYR A 38 9.12 -0.34 -0.39
CA TYR A 38 10.28 -0.47 -1.25
C TYR A 38 11.40 0.49 -0.82
N GLU A 39 12.59 -0.07 -0.64
CA GLU A 39 13.78 0.64 -0.16
C GLU A 39 15.03 0.09 -0.87
N ALA A 40 15.76 0.96 -1.57
CA ALA A 40 16.99 0.66 -2.31
C ALA A 40 18.07 1.70 -1.96
N PRO A 41 19.37 1.45 -2.25
CA PRO A 41 20.47 2.31 -1.80
C PRO A 41 20.37 3.78 -2.18
N LEU A 42 19.71 4.07 -3.30
CA LEU A 42 19.56 5.43 -3.85
C LEU A 42 18.10 5.86 -3.95
N GLU A 43 17.14 5.03 -3.53
CA GLU A 43 15.72 5.30 -3.74
C GLU A 43 14.84 4.67 -2.64
N SER A 44 13.94 5.47 -2.06
CA SER A 44 12.92 5.01 -1.12
C SER A 44 11.53 5.37 -1.64
N LYS A 45 10.69 4.37 -1.91
CA LYS A 45 9.34 4.58 -2.43
C LYS A 45 8.32 4.16 -1.38
N LYS A 46 8.06 5.05 -0.43
CA LYS A 46 7.16 4.84 0.72
C LYS A 46 5.89 5.69 0.59
N PHE A 47 5.06 5.37 -0.39
CA PHE A 47 3.80 6.05 -0.70
C PHE A 47 2.64 5.48 0.11
N VAL A 48 1.71 6.34 0.53
CA VAL A 48 0.40 5.90 1.03
C VAL A 48 -0.44 5.51 -0.18
N PHE A 49 -0.94 4.28 -0.19
CA PHE A 49 -1.68 3.73 -1.31
C PHE A 49 -3.03 3.14 -0.91
N GLY A 50 -3.89 2.97 -1.91
CA GLY A 50 -5.23 2.46 -1.73
C GLY A 50 -5.73 1.57 -2.86
N ILE A 51 -6.97 1.12 -2.69
CA ILE A 51 -7.74 0.40 -3.70
C ILE A 51 -8.84 1.32 -4.25
N LYS A 52 -9.06 1.29 -5.56
CA LYS A 52 -10.17 2.04 -6.17
C LYS A 52 -11.49 1.48 -5.64
N ARG A 53 -12.39 2.35 -5.18
CA ARG A 53 -13.71 1.96 -4.63
C ARG A 53 -14.56 1.23 -5.68
N LYS A 54 -14.40 1.56 -6.97
CA LYS A 54 -15.03 0.85 -8.09
C LYS A 54 -14.62 -0.64 -8.12
N ASP A 55 -13.34 -0.93 -7.90
CA ASP A 55 -12.82 -2.29 -7.92
C ASP A 55 -13.16 -3.03 -6.62
N ARG A 56 -13.12 -2.34 -5.47
CA ARG A 56 -13.54 -2.89 -4.17
C ARG A 56 -14.98 -3.43 -4.18
N ARG A 57 -15.90 -2.74 -4.87
CA ARG A 57 -17.30 -3.17 -5.01
C ARG A 57 -17.47 -4.45 -5.83
N ARG A 58 -16.48 -4.84 -6.63
CA ARG A 58 -16.48 -6.05 -7.47
C ARG A 58 -15.96 -7.30 -6.76
N HIS A 59 -15.96 -7.33 -5.43
CA HIS A 59 -15.44 -8.38 -4.54
C HIS A 59 -14.00 -8.18 -4.06
N VAL A 60 -13.82 -8.32 -2.74
CA VAL A 60 -12.51 -8.35 -2.06
C VAL A 60 -12.51 -9.54 -1.11
N TYR A 61 -11.50 -10.41 -1.24
CA TYR A 61 -11.27 -11.51 -0.31
C TYR A 61 -10.12 -11.15 0.63
N THR A 62 -10.35 -11.26 1.94
CA THR A 62 -9.31 -11.07 2.96
C THR A 62 -9.05 -12.41 3.65
N LEU A 63 -7.91 -13.03 3.33
CA LEU A 63 -7.52 -14.35 3.83
C LEU A 63 -6.29 -14.25 4.74
N GLY A 64 -6.23 -15.11 5.76
CA GLY A 64 -5.08 -15.18 6.66
C GLY A 64 -5.41 -15.80 8.02
N LYS A 65 -4.39 -16.24 8.76
CA LYS A 65 -4.52 -16.82 10.11
C LYS A 65 -5.08 -15.81 11.12
N SER A 66 -5.51 -16.27 12.29
CA SER A 66 -5.90 -15.36 13.38
C SER A 66 -4.70 -14.47 13.79
N GLY A 67 -4.98 -13.23 14.23
CA GLY A 67 -3.95 -12.29 14.69
C GLY A 67 -3.16 -11.55 13.60
N VAL A 68 -3.30 -11.87 12.32
CA VAL A 68 -2.51 -11.21 11.23
C VAL A 68 -2.99 -9.79 10.86
N GLY A 69 -4.04 -9.28 11.52
CA GLY A 69 -4.55 -7.93 11.28
C GLY A 69 -5.68 -7.80 10.26
N LYS A 70 -6.37 -8.88 9.88
CA LYS A 70 -7.55 -8.83 8.97
C LYS A 70 -8.61 -7.84 9.44
N SER A 71 -8.95 -7.85 10.72
CA SER A 71 -9.92 -6.90 11.30
C SER A 71 -9.43 -5.46 11.21
N LYS A 72 -8.11 -5.23 11.32
CA LYS A 72 -7.52 -3.90 11.16
C LYS A 72 -7.59 -3.40 9.73
N LEU A 73 -7.38 -4.29 8.75
CA LEU A 73 -7.58 -3.95 7.33
C LEU A 73 -9.03 -3.50 7.06
N LEU A 74 -10.01 -4.24 7.60
CA LEU A 74 -11.42 -3.86 7.48
C LEU A 74 -11.73 -2.54 8.20
N GLU A 75 -11.18 -2.32 9.40
CA GLU A 75 -11.32 -1.04 10.13
C GLU A 75 -10.80 0.13 9.28
N LEU A 76 -9.64 0.00 8.64
CA LEU A 76 -9.10 1.05 7.78
C LEU A 76 -10.02 1.34 6.59
N LEU A 77 -10.57 0.31 5.94
CA LEU A 77 -11.55 0.47 4.86
C LEU A 77 -12.81 1.21 5.33
N VAL A 78 -13.36 0.83 6.48
CA VAL A 78 -14.54 1.47 7.08
C VAL A 78 -14.26 2.94 7.43
N ARG A 79 -13.07 3.25 7.96
CA ARG A 79 -12.67 4.64 8.25
C ARG A 79 -12.62 5.49 6.99
N GLN A 80 -12.12 4.95 5.87
CA GLN A 80 -12.13 5.65 4.59
C GLN A 80 -13.55 5.90 4.08
N ASP A 81 -14.47 4.95 4.28
CA ASP A 81 -15.88 5.11 3.94
C ASP A 81 -16.53 6.21 4.77
N ILE A 82 -16.38 6.20 6.09
CA ILE A 82 -16.93 7.25 6.96
C ILE A 82 -16.38 8.64 6.61
N MET A 83 -15.07 8.73 6.32
CA MET A 83 -14.40 10.01 6.09
C MET A 83 -14.72 10.62 4.72
N TYR A 84 -14.93 9.79 3.69
CA TYR A 84 -15.02 10.23 2.30
C TYR A 84 -16.29 9.78 1.55
N GLY A 85 -17.25 9.12 2.24
CA GLY A 85 -18.55 8.71 1.71
C GLY A 85 -18.70 7.22 1.53
#